data_AF-A0A8S2FJX8-F1
#
_entry.id   AF-A0A8S2FJX8-F1
#
_cell.length_a   1.000
_cell.length_b   1.000
_cell.length_c   1.000
_cell.angle_alpha   90.00
_cell.angle_beta   90.00
_cell.angle_gamma   90.00
#
_symmetry.space_group_name_H-M   'P 1'
#
loop_
_entity.id
_entity.type
_entity.pdbx_description
1 polymer ?
#
loop_
_entity_poly.entity_id
_entity_poly.type
_entity_poly.pdbx_seq_one_letter_code
_entity_poly.pdbx_strand_id
1 'polypeptide(L)'
;TSRIIAKLACWSHERMPVSDLGYYLAWLKEQLKPQGNDYLQSVCRSLQMMLRIEQYRESFVSIDGITNIMHVLNNASIGFQVQYQLTFCLWVLAFAPNIASVMAKYNVIPRLTEILTETEKEKVTRMIVAFLRNLLEKPEDEKVIRENAMTMIASRLVKPLELLSSKPYDDNDIKEDIELIKEKLEGNLSDVSSFDEYALEIRSGRLSWSPVHQSEKFWRDNATKLNDANFELIRMLLKLLEHSKEPLVLCVAAHDVGEYVRHYPHGKKTIDKLDGKVIIMRLLEHPDSNVRYQGLLCVQKLMVHNWDYLGKQVDSDSKSSAASGEKMTKRMKYPSVIDRYFTKYFQPNVHNEYENDVMVLVHSNRICVLTLSDQHPIIKQQLKIDSVESLTSINDQMSGKSKRGADYIHTDKLLYRIVCSNGKVFTICSSIRGRLIEMNDKLLIKPELLHEQPHYLAIMIPSLKDYEINLQQLLNETDYILFKDKQSICDVATNE
;
A
#
# COMPACT_ATOMS: atom_id res chain seq x y z
N THR A 1 7.45 -40.96 35.95
CA THR A 1 8.92 -41.14 35.90
C THR A 1 9.67 -39.84 35.63
N SER A 2 9.40 -39.12 34.54
CA SER A 2 10.09 -37.85 34.21
C SER A 2 10.16 -36.83 35.37
N ARG A 3 9.06 -36.54 36.07
CA ARG A 3 9.07 -35.63 37.24
C ARG A 3 10.05 -36.06 38.36
N ILE A 4 10.21 -37.37 38.57
CA ILE A 4 11.11 -37.91 39.58
C ILE A 4 12.56 -37.70 39.13
N ILE A 5 12.86 -38.00 37.85
CA ILE A 5 14.17 -37.77 37.25
C ILE A 5 14.55 -36.28 37.34
N ALA A 6 13.64 -35.38 36.98
CA ALA A 6 13.88 -33.94 37.10
C ALA A 6 14.17 -33.52 38.55
N LYS A 7 13.44 -34.08 39.52
CA LYS A 7 13.66 -33.79 40.94
C LYS A 7 15.02 -34.28 41.44
N LEU A 8 15.44 -35.48 41.04
CA LEU A 8 16.77 -36.02 41.35
C LEU A 8 17.86 -35.18 40.69
N ALA A 9 17.71 -34.85 39.40
CA ALA A 9 18.66 -34.04 38.65
C ALA A 9 18.85 -32.63 39.24
N CYS A 10 17.81 -32.06 39.85
CA CYS A 10 17.84 -30.71 40.38
C CYS A 10 18.23 -30.61 41.86
N TRP A 11 17.90 -31.61 42.68
CA TRP A 11 18.08 -31.56 44.14
C TRP A 11 19.16 -32.50 44.67
N SER A 12 19.75 -33.32 43.80
CA SER A 12 20.96 -34.08 44.15
C SER A 12 22.13 -33.14 44.47
N HIS A 13 22.97 -33.56 45.41
CA HIS A 13 24.24 -32.89 45.73
C HIS A 13 25.19 -32.91 44.53
N GLU A 14 25.23 -34.02 43.80
CA GLU A 14 25.96 -34.14 42.54
C GLU A 14 25.05 -33.80 41.36
N ARG A 15 25.57 -33.02 40.41
CA ARG A 15 24.86 -32.65 39.19
C ARG A 15 24.77 -33.83 38.23
N MET A 16 23.71 -33.86 37.43
CA MET A 16 23.52 -34.90 36.43
C MET A 16 24.69 -34.87 35.43
N PRO A 17 25.31 -36.02 35.12
CA PRO A 17 26.36 -36.11 34.11
C PRO A 17 25.88 -35.57 32.76
N VAL A 18 26.79 -34.96 31.99
CA VAL A 18 26.46 -34.30 30.72
C VAL A 18 25.80 -35.25 29.72
N SER A 19 26.20 -36.53 29.68
CA SER A 19 25.59 -37.55 28.83
C SER A 19 24.12 -37.80 29.16
N ASP A 20 23.81 -37.98 30.44
CA ASP A 20 22.47 -38.29 30.92
C ASP A 20 21.56 -37.07 30.84
N LEU A 21 22.13 -35.89 31.10
CA LEU A 21 21.47 -34.61 30.93
C LEU A 21 21.08 -34.41 29.46
N GLY A 22 22.01 -34.62 28.53
CA GLY A 22 21.76 -34.51 27.09
C GLY A 22 20.64 -35.45 26.63
N TYR A 23 20.68 -36.72 27.08
CA TYR A 23 19.64 -37.69 26.78
C TYR A 23 18.27 -37.27 27.33
N TYR A 24 18.22 -36.84 28.60
CA TYR A 24 16.96 -36.47 29.22
C TYR A 24 16.36 -35.17 28.66
N LEU A 25 17.21 -34.16 28.34
CA LEU A 25 16.76 -32.93 27.68
C LEU A 25 16.29 -33.20 26.25
N ALA A 26 16.96 -34.08 25.50
CA ALA A 26 16.50 -34.51 24.18
C ALA A 26 15.15 -35.23 24.26
N TRP A 27 14.96 -36.10 25.27
CA TRP A 27 13.67 -36.73 25.51
C TRP A 27 12.58 -35.71 25.84
N LEU A 28 12.84 -34.75 26.74
CA LEU A 28 11.90 -33.66 27.04
C LEU A 28 11.56 -32.84 25.78
N LYS A 29 12.56 -32.53 24.95
CA LYS A 29 12.40 -31.83 23.66
C LYS A 29 11.46 -32.57 22.72
N GLU A 30 11.61 -33.89 22.59
CA GLU A 30 10.76 -34.74 21.76
C GLU A 30 9.31 -34.79 22.27
N GLN A 31 9.13 -34.80 23.60
CA GLN A 31 7.81 -34.81 24.23
C GLN A 31 7.08 -33.46 24.18
N LEU A 32 7.77 -32.38 23.78
CA LEU A 32 7.17 -31.07 23.51
C LEU A 32 6.52 -30.98 22.11
N LYS A 33 6.46 -32.05 21.32
CA LYS A 33 5.77 -32.00 20.02
C LYS A 33 4.24 -31.94 20.20
N PRO A 34 3.51 -31.14 19.40
CA PRO A 34 2.06 -30.91 19.59
C PRO A 34 1.16 -32.09 19.24
N GLN A 35 1.69 -33.23 18.79
CA GLN A 35 0.89 -34.41 18.48
C GLN A 35 0.51 -35.17 19.76
N GLY A 36 -0.68 -34.89 20.30
CA GLY A 36 -1.43 -35.82 21.17
C GLY A 36 -0.81 -36.16 22.53
N ASN A 37 0.07 -35.32 23.09
CA ASN A 37 0.62 -35.56 24.43
C ASN A 37 -0.31 -35.06 25.53
N ASP A 38 -1.15 -35.95 26.06
CA ASP A 38 -2.04 -35.68 27.21
C ASP A 38 -1.28 -35.20 28.47
N TYR A 39 0.03 -35.47 28.54
CA TYR A 39 0.89 -35.11 29.67
C TYR A 39 1.76 -33.88 29.41
N LEU A 40 1.46 -33.06 28.39
CA LEU A 40 2.26 -31.89 28.02
C LEU A 40 2.56 -30.95 29.20
N GLN A 41 1.58 -30.69 30.07
CA GLN A 41 1.77 -29.86 31.26
C GLN A 41 2.79 -30.46 32.25
N SER A 42 2.87 -31.79 32.33
CA SER A 42 3.82 -32.50 33.19
C SER A 42 5.24 -32.46 32.62
N VAL A 43 5.36 -32.54 31.31
CA VAL A 43 6.63 -32.39 30.58
C VAL A 43 7.15 -30.95 30.76
N CYS A 44 6.29 -29.96 30.51
CA CYS A 44 6.62 -28.54 30.72
C CYS A 44 7.05 -28.27 32.16
N ARG A 45 6.34 -28.83 33.16
CA ARG A 45 6.72 -28.69 34.57
C ARG A 45 8.09 -29.29 34.88
N SER A 46 8.42 -30.42 34.27
CA SER A 46 9.73 -31.06 34.44
C SER A 46 10.83 -30.20 33.81
N LEU A 47 10.57 -29.62 32.64
CA LEU A 47 11.48 -28.67 32.00
C LEU A 47 11.70 -27.41 32.85
N GLN A 48 10.64 -26.82 33.41
CA GLN A 48 10.74 -25.67 34.33
C GLN A 48 11.67 -25.96 35.51
N MET A 49 11.66 -27.18 36.04
CA MET A 49 12.55 -27.57 37.13
C MET A 49 14.00 -27.66 36.67
N MET A 50 14.25 -28.30 35.52
CA MET A 50 15.59 -28.48 34.96
C MET A 50 16.26 -27.14 34.67
N LEU A 51 15.56 -26.23 33.98
CA LEU A 51 16.14 -24.96 33.52
C LEU A 51 16.49 -23.98 34.64
N ARG A 52 16.01 -24.19 35.87
CA ARG A 52 16.42 -23.40 37.04
C ARG A 52 17.93 -23.48 37.27
N ILE A 53 18.56 -24.61 36.95
CA ILE A 53 20.01 -24.78 37.05
C ILE A 53 20.67 -24.20 35.81
N GLU A 54 21.59 -23.26 36.03
CA GLU A 54 22.31 -22.53 34.99
C GLU A 54 23.04 -23.46 34.00
N GLN A 55 23.78 -24.45 34.50
CA GLN A 55 24.51 -25.44 33.68
C GLN A 55 23.61 -26.19 32.69
N TYR A 56 22.33 -26.37 33.04
CA TYR A 56 21.39 -27.12 32.19
C TYR A 56 20.79 -26.24 31.08
N ARG A 57 20.88 -24.91 31.20
CA ARG A 57 20.34 -23.96 30.22
C ARG A 57 21.11 -24.05 28.91
N GLU A 58 22.43 -24.00 28.97
CA GLU A 58 23.28 -24.07 27.77
C GLU A 58 23.11 -25.41 27.04
N SER A 59 23.02 -26.51 27.81
CA SER A 59 22.76 -27.84 27.27
C SER A 59 21.39 -27.94 26.57
N PHE A 60 20.39 -27.19 27.04
CA PHE A 60 19.08 -27.15 26.39
C PHE A 60 19.08 -26.28 25.14
N VAL A 61 19.81 -25.17 25.13
CA VAL A 61 19.94 -24.30 23.96
C VAL A 61 20.77 -24.96 22.87
N SER A 62 21.84 -25.69 23.21
CA SER A 62 22.69 -26.39 22.24
C SER A 62 21.96 -27.47 21.45
N ILE A 63 20.91 -28.06 22.02
CA ILE A 63 20.02 -29.01 21.33
C ILE A 63 18.84 -28.32 20.63
N ASP A 64 18.90 -27.01 20.37
CA ASP A 64 17.83 -26.22 19.73
C ASP A 64 16.50 -26.25 20.51
N GLY A 65 16.58 -26.19 21.85
CA GLY A 65 15.40 -26.27 22.71
C GLY A 65 14.46 -25.05 22.60
N ILE A 66 14.98 -23.86 22.26
CA ILE A 66 14.18 -22.64 22.12
C ILE A 66 13.19 -22.77 20.96
N THR A 67 13.63 -23.29 19.81
CA THR A 67 12.78 -23.52 18.63
C THR A 67 11.62 -24.46 18.95
N ASN A 68 11.85 -25.50 19.76
CA ASN A 68 10.79 -26.41 20.20
C ASN A 68 9.77 -25.75 21.12
N ILE A 69 10.22 -24.90 22.05
CA ILE A 69 9.30 -24.10 22.88
C ILE A 69 8.43 -23.21 21.98
N MET A 70 9.05 -22.54 21.01
CA MET A 70 8.35 -21.68 20.07
C MET A 70 7.35 -22.43 19.19
N HIS A 71 7.69 -23.63 18.72
CA HIS A 71 6.77 -24.46 17.97
C HIS A 71 5.48 -24.79 18.75
N VAL A 72 5.58 -25.01 20.07
CA VAL A 72 4.40 -25.21 20.93
C VAL A 72 3.65 -23.90 21.16
N LEU A 73 4.36 -22.82 21.48
CA LEU A 73 3.75 -21.51 21.74
C LEU A 73 3.02 -20.93 20.51
N ASN A 74 3.49 -21.25 19.30
CA ASN A 74 2.86 -20.83 18.05
C ASN A 74 1.54 -21.57 17.76
N ASN A 75 1.23 -22.66 18.46
CA ASN A 75 -0.05 -23.32 18.32
C ASN A 75 -1.13 -22.54 19.10
N ALA A 76 -2.15 -22.05 18.40
CA ALA A 76 -3.24 -21.26 18.98
C ALA A 76 -4.11 -22.04 19.98
N SER A 77 -4.11 -23.39 19.95
CA SER A 77 -4.99 -24.21 20.80
C SER A 77 -4.40 -24.56 22.17
N ILE A 78 -3.28 -23.95 22.58
CA ILE A 78 -2.64 -24.29 23.86
C ILE A 78 -3.32 -23.57 25.03
N GLY A 79 -3.53 -24.29 26.13
CA GLY A 79 -4.11 -23.71 27.35
C GLY A 79 -3.16 -22.74 28.06
N PHE A 80 -3.70 -21.76 28.78
CA PHE A 80 -2.95 -20.74 29.53
C PHE A 80 -1.91 -21.31 30.50
N GLN A 81 -2.13 -22.52 31.02
CA GLN A 81 -1.17 -23.19 31.91
C GLN A 81 0.12 -23.57 31.18
N VAL A 82 0.02 -24.05 29.94
CA VAL A 82 1.19 -24.39 29.11
C VAL A 82 1.91 -23.10 28.68
N GLN A 83 1.15 -22.07 28.28
CA GLN A 83 1.72 -20.74 27.97
C GLN A 83 2.55 -20.23 29.14
N TYR A 84 1.98 -20.19 30.36
CA TYR A 84 2.72 -19.81 31.57
C TYR A 84 3.99 -20.63 31.78
N GLN A 85 3.91 -21.96 31.64
CA GLN A 85 5.05 -22.84 31.92
C GLN A 85 6.19 -22.65 30.92
N LEU A 86 5.87 -22.48 29.64
CA LEU A 86 6.83 -22.27 28.57
C LEU A 86 7.42 -20.85 28.60
N THR A 87 6.60 -19.83 28.88
CA THR A 87 7.12 -18.46 29.11
C THR A 87 8.04 -18.42 30.32
N PHE A 88 7.74 -19.18 31.39
CA PHE A 88 8.66 -19.32 32.52
C PHE A 88 9.99 -19.95 32.11
N CYS A 89 9.99 -20.97 31.25
CA CYS A 89 11.22 -21.54 30.72
C CYS A 89 12.05 -20.48 29.97
N LEU A 90 11.40 -19.67 29.12
CA LEU A 90 12.05 -18.58 28.39
C LEU A 90 12.59 -17.50 29.33
N TRP A 91 11.83 -17.11 30.35
CA TRP A 91 12.25 -16.18 31.41
C TRP A 91 13.51 -16.65 32.14
N VAL A 92 13.54 -17.92 32.55
CA VAL A 92 14.71 -18.50 33.21
C VAL A 92 15.93 -18.56 32.29
N LEU A 93 15.73 -18.89 31.01
CA LEU A 93 16.80 -18.87 30.00
C LEU A 93 17.36 -17.46 29.79
N ALA A 94 16.52 -16.42 29.82
CA ALA A 94 16.91 -15.03 29.62
C ALA A 94 17.76 -14.44 30.76
N PHE A 95 17.95 -15.15 31.88
CA PHE A 95 18.92 -14.71 32.90
C PHE A 95 20.38 -14.88 32.46
N ALA A 96 20.66 -15.79 31.52
CA ALA A 96 22.00 -15.98 31.00
C ALA A 96 22.26 -14.96 29.86
N PRO A 97 23.24 -14.04 29.99
CA PRO A 97 23.45 -12.96 29.02
C PRO A 97 23.66 -13.47 27.58
N ASN A 98 24.44 -14.53 27.42
CA ASN A 98 24.70 -15.18 26.13
C ASN A 98 23.41 -15.68 25.46
N ILE A 99 22.47 -16.25 26.23
CA ILE A 99 21.18 -16.73 25.72
C ILE A 99 20.22 -15.56 25.45
N ALA A 100 20.17 -14.58 26.34
CA ALA A 100 19.36 -13.37 26.17
C ALA A 100 19.71 -12.64 24.86
N SER A 101 21.00 -12.61 24.49
CA SER A 101 21.46 -11.96 23.27
C SER A 101 21.03 -12.66 21.97
N VAL A 102 20.63 -13.91 22.02
CA VAL A 102 20.16 -14.67 20.83
C VAL A 102 18.65 -14.87 20.81
N MET A 103 17.94 -14.60 21.92
CA MET A 103 16.48 -14.82 22.06
C MET A 103 15.65 -14.11 20.99
N ALA A 104 16.01 -12.88 20.61
CA ALA A 104 15.27 -12.13 19.59
C ALA A 104 15.25 -12.82 18.22
N LYS A 105 16.30 -13.59 17.87
CA LYS A 105 16.41 -14.29 16.58
C LYS A 105 15.35 -15.38 16.39
N TYR A 106 14.77 -15.88 17.48
CA TYR A 106 13.77 -16.95 17.46
C TYR A 106 12.32 -16.45 17.37
N ASN A 107 12.11 -15.15 17.12
CA ASN A 107 10.78 -14.52 17.10
C ASN A 107 9.99 -14.73 18.41
N VAL A 108 10.69 -14.77 19.55
CA VAL A 108 10.07 -14.95 20.87
C VAL A 108 9.30 -13.70 21.29
N ILE A 109 9.90 -12.52 21.13
CA ILE A 109 9.30 -11.22 21.50
C ILE A 109 7.94 -11.04 20.82
N PRO A 110 7.81 -11.16 19.48
CA PRO A 110 6.54 -10.87 18.83
C PRO A 110 5.43 -11.86 19.22
N ARG A 111 5.76 -13.15 19.39
CA ARG A 111 4.78 -14.16 19.81
C ARG A 111 4.31 -13.95 21.24
N LEU A 112 5.20 -13.60 22.17
CA LEU A 112 4.81 -13.33 23.54
C LEU A 112 3.99 -12.03 23.65
N THR A 113 4.25 -11.02 22.81
CA THR A 113 3.41 -9.82 22.73
C THR A 113 1.99 -10.15 22.27
N GLU A 114 1.81 -11.04 21.29
CA GLU A 114 0.48 -11.52 20.91
C GLU A 114 -0.24 -12.22 22.08
N ILE A 115 0.44 -13.16 22.74
CA ILE A 115 -0.14 -13.87 23.90
C ILE A 115 -0.49 -12.89 25.02
N LEU A 116 0.32 -11.84 25.23
CA LEU A 116 0.06 -10.78 26.20
C LEU A 116 -1.24 -10.03 25.90
N THR A 117 -1.54 -9.79 24.62
CA THR A 117 -2.78 -9.12 24.20
C THR A 117 -4.02 -10.01 24.30
N GLU A 118 -3.85 -11.33 24.18
CA GLU A 118 -4.95 -12.30 24.22
C GLU A 118 -5.27 -12.80 25.63
N THR A 119 -4.30 -12.78 26.55
CA THR A 119 -4.45 -13.39 27.88
C THR A 119 -5.11 -12.46 28.89
N GLU A 120 -6.10 -12.99 29.60
CA GLU A 120 -6.67 -12.35 30.80
C GLU A 120 -6.02 -12.86 32.10
N LYS A 121 -5.10 -13.83 32.01
CA LYS A 121 -4.50 -14.47 33.18
C LYS A 121 -3.26 -13.70 33.64
N GLU A 122 -3.39 -13.01 34.76
CA GLU A 122 -2.32 -12.19 35.36
C GLU A 122 -0.99 -12.95 35.52
N LYS A 123 -1.02 -14.23 35.93
CA LYS A 123 0.21 -15.03 36.06
C LYS A 123 0.98 -15.18 34.73
N VAL A 124 0.29 -15.20 33.60
CA VAL A 124 0.90 -15.25 32.26
C VAL A 124 1.47 -13.89 31.93
N THR A 125 0.68 -12.82 32.14
CA THR A 125 1.09 -11.42 31.98
C THR A 125 2.39 -11.13 32.74
N ARG A 126 2.43 -11.43 34.04
CA ARG A 126 3.61 -11.26 34.90
C ARG A 126 4.85 -11.95 34.33
N MET A 127 4.70 -13.16 33.84
CA MET A 127 5.82 -13.94 33.31
C MET A 127 6.33 -13.38 31.98
N ILE A 128 5.44 -12.88 31.12
CA ILE A 128 5.81 -12.23 29.86
C ILE A 128 6.54 -10.91 30.14
N VAL A 129 6.00 -10.08 31.02
CA VAL A 129 6.60 -8.79 31.39
C VAL A 129 8.00 -9.00 32.00
N ALA A 130 8.15 -9.93 32.95
CA ALA A 130 9.45 -10.26 33.53
C ALA A 130 10.46 -10.80 32.50
N PHE A 131 10.01 -11.58 31.51
CA PHE A 131 10.87 -12.01 30.40
C PHE A 131 11.32 -10.84 29.53
N LEU A 132 10.41 -9.93 29.17
CA LEU A 132 10.74 -8.76 28.35
C LEU A 132 11.72 -7.83 29.08
N ARG A 133 11.53 -7.60 30.38
CA ARG A 133 12.50 -6.89 31.23
C ARG A 133 13.89 -7.52 31.16
N ASN A 134 13.99 -8.84 31.30
CA ASN A 134 15.27 -9.55 31.24
C ASN A 134 15.99 -9.30 29.89
N LEU A 135 15.28 -9.26 28.77
CA LEU A 135 15.89 -8.97 27.46
C LEU A 135 16.43 -7.54 27.32
N LEU A 136 15.99 -6.61 28.17
CA LEU A 136 16.47 -5.23 28.20
C LEU A 136 17.54 -4.96 29.27
N GLU A 137 17.72 -5.86 30.25
CA GLU A 137 18.66 -5.69 31.37
C GLU A 137 19.83 -6.67 31.36
N LYS A 138 19.65 -7.89 30.84
CA LYS A 138 20.63 -8.97 30.95
C LYS A 138 21.68 -9.03 29.85
N PRO A 139 21.39 -8.69 28.57
CA PRO A 139 22.43 -8.63 27.55
C PRO A 139 23.53 -7.62 27.94
N GLU A 140 24.79 -7.99 27.77
CA GLU A 140 25.93 -7.10 28.06
C GLU A 140 26.19 -6.08 26.93
N ASP A 141 25.83 -6.44 25.69
CA ASP A 141 26.02 -5.60 24.51
C ASP A 141 24.84 -4.62 24.35
N GLU A 142 25.12 -3.32 24.48
CA GLU A 142 24.14 -2.25 24.27
C GLU A 142 23.46 -2.31 22.90
N LYS A 143 24.18 -2.77 21.86
CA LYS A 143 23.59 -2.94 20.52
C LYS A 143 22.47 -3.96 20.56
N VAL A 144 22.65 -5.05 21.29
CA VAL A 144 21.65 -6.12 21.42
C VAL A 144 20.47 -5.65 22.25
N ILE A 145 20.70 -4.87 23.32
CA ILE A 145 19.61 -4.23 24.08
C ILE A 145 18.77 -3.34 23.17
N ARG A 146 19.43 -2.52 22.34
CA ARG A 146 18.76 -1.67 21.36
C ARG A 146 17.97 -2.49 20.35
N GLU A 147 18.56 -3.53 19.77
CA GLU A 147 17.87 -4.45 18.83
C GLU A 147 16.64 -5.12 19.46
N ASN A 148 16.74 -5.54 20.74
CA ASN A 148 15.62 -6.10 21.49
C ASN A 148 14.50 -5.06 21.71
N ALA A 149 14.85 -3.85 22.15
CA ALA A 149 13.90 -2.74 22.32
C ALA A 149 13.19 -2.41 21.01
N MET A 150 13.94 -2.32 19.91
CA MET A 150 13.39 -2.10 18.56
C MET A 150 12.42 -3.20 18.15
N THR A 151 12.76 -4.46 18.43
CA THR A 151 11.88 -5.59 18.13
C THR A 151 10.57 -5.53 18.95
N MET A 152 10.63 -5.07 20.20
CA MET A 152 9.45 -4.87 21.05
C MET A 152 8.54 -3.76 20.51
N ILE A 153 9.12 -2.64 20.05
CA ILE A 153 8.39 -1.53 19.43
C ILE A 153 7.72 -2.01 18.14
N ALA A 154 8.46 -2.67 17.25
CA ALA A 154 7.94 -3.23 16.00
C ALA A 154 6.84 -4.29 16.25
N SER A 155 6.89 -4.99 17.38
CA SER A 155 5.83 -5.92 17.81
C SER A 155 4.60 -5.23 18.39
N ARG A 156 4.55 -3.88 18.38
CA ARG A 156 3.48 -3.04 18.94
C ARG A 156 3.24 -3.25 20.44
N LEU A 157 4.29 -3.49 21.21
CA LEU A 157 4.19 -3.72 22.66
C LEU A 157 3.77 -2.47 23.47
N VAL A 158 3.99 -1.26 22.94
CA VAL A 158 3.75 0.00 23.66
C VAL A 158 2.31 0.15 24.13
N LYS A 159 1.32 -0.01 23.24
CA LYS A 159 -0.11 0.11 23.60
C LYS A 159 -0.57 -0.94 24.63
N PRO A 160 -0.21 -2.24 24.49
CA PRO A 160 -0.43 -3.22 25.55
C PRO A 160 0.14 -2.80 26.90
N LEU A 161 1.36 -2.23 26.95
CA LEU A 161 1.96 -1.77 28.22
C LEU A 161 1.21 -0.59 28.84
N GLU A 162 0.73 0.37 28.04
CA GLU A 162 -0.12 1.47 28.53
C GLU A 162 -1.42 0.94 29.14
N LEU A 163 -2.07 -0.01 28.46
CA LEU A 163 -3.30 -0.64 28.96
C LEU A 163 -3.05 -1.40 30.27
N LEU A 164 -1.92 -2.11 30.37
CA LEU A 164 -1.55 -2.82 31.60
C LEU A 164 -1.23 -1.83 32.73
N SER A 165 -0.46 -0.77 32.47
CA SER A 165 -0.13 0.28 33.45
C SER A 165 -1.39 0.93 34.05
N SER A 166 -2.47 1.06 33.27
CA SER A 166 -3.75 1.61 33.76
C SER A 166 -4.52 0.68 34.73
N LYS A 167 -4.16 -0.60 34.82
CA LYS A 167 -4.87 -1.57 35.66
C LYS A 167 -4.33 -1.57 37.09
N PRO A 168 -5.21 -1.73 38.11
CA PRO A 168 -4.75 -1.96 39.47
C PRO A 168 -4.17 -3.37 39.61
N TYR A 169 -2.93 -3.46 40.09
CA TYR A 169 -2.30 -4.71 40.52
C TYR A 169 -2.02 -4.67 42.02
N ASP A 170 -2.22 -5.81 42.68
CA ASP A 170 -1.85 -6.00 44.09
C ASP A 170 -0.33 -6.19 44.25
N ASP A 171 0.32 -6.73 43.22
CA ASP A 171 1.75 -6.93 43.17
C ASP A 171 2.46 -5.66 42.66
N ASN A 172 3.46 -5.18 43.39
CA ASN A 172 4.24 -4.02 42.97
C ASN A 172 5.32 -4.39 41.95
N ASP A 173 5.81 -5.63 41.94
CA ASP A 173 6.89 -6.07 41.03
C ASP A 173 6.47 -5.91 39.56
N ILE A 174 5.22 -6.25 39.22
CA ILE A 174 4.72 -6.09 37.85
C ILE A 174 4.61 -4.62 37.45
N LYS A 175 4.27 -3.72 38.37
CA LYS A 175 4.20 -2.27 38.08
C LYS A 175 5.60 -1.73 37.81
N GLU A 176 6.56 -2.09 38.65
CA GLU A 176 7.97 -1.73 38.47
C GLU A 176 8.52 -2.26 37.15
N ASP A 177 8.22 -3.53 36.80
CA ASP A 177 8.65 -4.10 35.54
C ASP A 177 8.04 -3.37 34.33
N ILE A 178 6.74 -3.03 34.37
CA ILE A 178 6.06 -2.31 33.29
C ILE A 178 6.66 -0.93 33.09
N GLU A 179 6.84 -0.15 34.16
CA GLU A 179 7.38 1.20 34.08
C GLU A 179 8.84 1.19 33.58
N LEU A 180 9.66 0.24 34.04
CA LEU A 180 11.03 0.08 33.54
C LEU A 180 11.08 -0.23 32.04
N ILE A 181 10.22 -1.14 31.57
CA ILE A 181 10.16 -1.45 30.13
C ILE A 181 9.70 -0.20 29.36
N LYS A 182 8.69 0.52 29.83
CA LYS A 182 8.21 1.74 29.16
C LYS A 182 9.31 2.79 29.06
N GLU A 183 9.99 3.09 30.16
CA GLU A 183 11.11 4.04 30.18
C GLU A 183 12.21 3.64 29.18
N LYS A 184 12.61 2.37 29.16
CA LYS A 184 13.62 1.88 28.22
C LYS A 184 13.16 1.94 26.77
N LEU A 185 11.89 1.63 26.47
CA LEU A 185 11.37 1.71 25.11
C LEU A 185 11.23 3.17 24.66
N GLU A 186 10.76 4.08 25.52
CA GLU A 186 10.65 5.51 25.22
C GLU A 186 12.02 6.15 24.97
N GLY A 187 13.01 5.88 25.83
CA GLY A 187 14.37 6.39 25.65
C GLY A 187 15.04 5.88 24.36
N ASN A 188 14.76 4.63 23.97
CA ASN A 188 15.26 4.12 22.69
C ASN A 188 14.46 4.66 21.48
N LEU A 189 13.18 5.02 21.64
CA LEU A 189 12.35 5.58 20.57
C LEU A 189 12.73 7.03 20.25
N SER A 190 13.15 7.83 21.23
CA SER A 190 13.63 9.20 20.99
C SER A 190 14.91 9.25 20.14
N ASP A 191 15.71 8.19 20.16
CA ASP A 191 16.98 8.10 19.45
C ASP A 191 16.86 7.50 18.03
N VAL A 192 15.69 6.99 17.65
CA VAL A 192 15.45 6.30 16.37
C VAL A 192 14.84 7.29 15.38
N SER A 193 15.47 7.45 14.21
CA SER A 193 14.89 8.28 13.17
C SER A 193 13.62 7.62 12.62
N SER A 194 12.67 8.41 12.09
CA SER A 194 11.46 7.84 11.47
C SER A 194 11.77 6.86 10.34
N PHE A 195 12.94 6.95 9.71
CA PHE A 195 13.38 5.99 8.70
C PHE A 195 13.87 4.67 9.31
N ASP A 196 14.54 4.73 10.45
CA ASP A 196 15.00 3.53 11.15
C ASP A 196 13.81 2.76 11.71
N GLU A 197 12.79 3.45 12.23
CA GLU A 197 11.51 2.84 12.63
C GLU A 197 10.87 2.07 11.46
N TYR A 198 10.78 2.71 10.30
CA TYR A 198 10.29 2.10 9.06
C TYR A 198 11.11 0.87 8.63
N ALA A 199 12.45 0.97 8.65
CA ALA A 199 13.33 -0.12 8.27
C ALA A 199 13.21 -1.32 9.22
N LEU A 200 13.06 -1.06 10.52
CA LEU A 200 12.82 -2.08 11.55
C LEU A 200 11.48 -2.77 11.35
N GLU A 201 10.43 -2.02 11.02
CA GLU A 201 9.11 -2.56 10.74
C GLU A 201 9.14 -3.54 9.56
N ILE A 202 9.80 -3.18 8.45
CA ILE A 202 10.02 -4.09 7.31
C ILE A 202 10.84 -5.31 7.73
N ARG A 203 11.93 -5.10 8.48
CA ARG A 203 12.82 -6.19 8.90
C ARG A 203 12.10 -7.20 9.79
N SER A 204 11.18 -6.73 10.63
CA SER A 204 10.35 -7.57 11.49
C SER A 204 9.28 -8.37 10.72
N GLY A 205 8.90 -7.90 9.53
CA GLY A 205 7.83 -8.47 8.72
C GLY A 205 6.40 -8.20 9.21
N ARG A 206 6.25 -7.36 10.26
CA ARG A 206 4.96 -7.04 10.90
C ARG A 206 4.50 -5.62 10.58
N LEU A 207 4.12 -5.40 9.33
CA LEU A 207 3.73 -4.07 8.85
C LEU A 207 2.36 -3.61 9.39
N SER A 208 2.27 -2.31 9.66
CA SER A 208 1.13 -1.58 10.21
C SER A 208 0.83 -0.36 9.37
N TRP A 209 -0.38 0.18 9.48
CA TRP A 209 -0.56 1.59 9.14
C TRP A 209 0.03 2.46 10.26
N SER A 210 1.04 3.24 9.91
CA SER A 210 1.70 4.22 10.75
C SER A 210 1.98 5.50 9.93
N PRO A 211 2.27 6.65 10.57
CA PRO A 211 2.53 7.90 9.86
C PRO A 211 3.67 7.81 8.83
N VAL A 212 4.65 6.93 9.02
CA VAL A 212 5.77 6.74 8.07
C VAL A 212 5.30 6.17 6.73
N HIS A 213 4.27 5.31 6.73
CA HIS A 213 3.72 4.76 5.48
C HIS A 213 2.86 5.78 4.72
N GLN A 214 2.20 6.69 5.43
CA GLN A 214 1.21 7.61 4.85
C GLN A 214 1.77 9.00 4.52
N SER A 215 2.84 9.42 5.21
CA SER A 215 3.40 10.76 5.08
C SER A 215 4.12 10.94 3.74
N GLU A 216 3.61 11.82 2.89
CA GLU A 216 4.26 12.16 1.63
C GLU A 216 5.65 12.79 1.85
N LYS A 217 5.81 13.58 2.92
CA LYS A 217 7.11 14.16 3.30
C LYS A 217 8.14 13.07 3.61
N PHE A 218 7.74 12.02 4.33
CA PHE A 218 8.62 10.90 4.63
C PHE A 218 9.14 10.24 3.36
N TRP A 219 8.26 9.98 2.39
CA TRP A 219 8.62 9.33 1.13
C TRP A 219 9.50 10.21 0.23
N ARG A 220 9.24 11.52 0.17
CA ARG A 220 10.11 12.47 -0.55
C ARG A 220 11.54 12.45 -0.01
N ASP A 221 11.68 12.41 1.31
CA ASP A 221 12.99 12.53 1.97
C ASP A 221 13.77 11.20 2.03
N ASN A 222 13.07 10.05 2.01
CA ASN A 222 13.69 8.75 2.29
C ASN A 222 13.57 7.70 1.16
N ALA A 223 12.78 7.92 0.10
CA ALA A 223 12.61 6.92 -0.97
C ALA A 223 13.93 6.46 -1.61
N THR A 224 14.93 7.34 -1.69
CA THR A 224 16.27 7.01 -2.22
C THR A 224 17.06 6.08 -1.32
N LYS A 225 16.88 6.14 0.01
CA LYS A 225 17.58 5.30 1.00
C LYS A 225 17.15 3.84 0.95
N LEU A 226 15.95 3.54 0.42
CA LEU A 226 15.50 2.14 0.22
C LEU A 226 16.37 1.37 -0.78
N ASN A 227 17.23 2.07 -1.54
CA ASN A 227 18.19 1.47 -2.47
C ASN A 227 19.48 0.99 -1.81
N ASP A 228 19.71 1.38 -0.55
CA ASP A 228 20.90 1.01 0.21
C ASP A 228 20.98 -0.51 0.41
N ALA A 229 22.17 -1.00 0.73
CA ALA A 229 22.44 -2.44 0.93
C ALA A 229 21.92 -3.34 -0.22
N ASN A 230 22.06 -2.88 -1.47
CA ASN A 230 21.60 -3.59 -2.67
C ASN A 230 20.08 -3.86 -2.68
N PHE A 231 19.31 -2.80 -2.38
CA PHE A 231 17.84 -2.82 -2.34
C PHE A 231 17.29 -3.80 -1.30
N GLU A 232 17.97 -3.96 -0.16
CA GLU A 232 17.59 -4.93 0.88
C GLU A 232 16.13 -4.75 1.31
N LEU A 233 15.73 -3.52 1.67
CA LEU A 233 14.37 -3.22 2.14
C LEU A 233 13.31 -3.48 1.07
N ILE A 234 13.59 -3.14 -0.20
CA ILE A 234 12.68 -3.43 -1.32
C ILE A 234 12.54 -4.94 -1.53
N ARG A 235 13.64 -5.70 -1.47
CA ARG A 235 13.60 -7.17 -1.57
C ARG A 235 12.79 -7.78 -0.43
N MET A 236 12.90 -7.23 0.78
CA MET A 236 12.10 -7.68 1.92
C MET A 236 10.61 -7.37 1.72
N LEU A 237 10.24 -6.17 1.26
CA LEU A 237 8.87 -5.82 0.92
C LEU A 237 8.27 -6.77 -0.14
N LEU A 238 9.01 -7.05 -1.21
CA LEU A 238 8.58 -8.00 -2.25
C LEU A 238 8.44 -9.42 -1.70
N LYS A 239 9.35 -9.86 -0.83
CA LYS A 239 9.26 -11.16 -0.16
C LYS A 239 8.01 -11.25 0.74
N LEU A 240 7.67 -10.16 1.45
CA LEU A 240 6.45 -10.07 2.26
C LEU A 240 5.20 -10.17 1.37
N LEU A 241 5.19 -9.51 0.21
CA LEU A 241 4.09 -9.62 -0.76
C LEU A 241 3.90 -11.03 -1.32
N GLU A 242 4.99 -11.80 -1.45
CA GLU A 242 4.93 -13.15 -1.98
C GLU A 242 4.53 -14.21 -0.95
N HIS A 243 4.98 -14.08 0.31
CA HIS A 243 4.87 -15.14 1.32
C HIS A 243 3.93 -14.82 2.49
N SER A 244 3.61 -13.54 2.73
CA SER A 244 2.73 -13.18 3.86
C SER A 244 1.30 -13.65 3.59
N LYS A 245 0.67 -14.21 4.62
CA LYS A 245 -0.75 -14.60 4.59
C LYS A 245 -1.67 -13.54 5.21
N GLU A 246 -1.10 -12.52 5.84
CA GLU A 246 -1.85 -11.49 6.55
C GLU A 246 -2.28 -10.37 5.59
N PRO A 247 -3.61 -10.14 5.41
CA PRO A 247 -4.10 -9.12 4.47
C PRO A 247 -3.59 -7.71 4.78
N LEU A 248 -3.47 -7.35 6.06
CA LEU A 248 -2.96 -6.04 6.49
C LEU A 248 -1.51 -5.82 6.03
N VAL A 249 -0.64 -6.80 6.26
CA VAL A 249 0.77 -6.74 5.87
C VAL A 249 0.90 -6.61 4.36
N LEU A 250 0.10 -7.37 3.61
CA LEU A 250 0.06 -7.29 2.14
C LEU A 250 -0.42 -5.91 1.65
N CYS A 251 -1.41 -5.31 2.32
CA CYS A 251 -1.92 -3.98 1.97
C CYS A 251 -0.84 -2.89 2.16
N VAL A 252 -0.18 -2.88 3.32
CA VAL A 252 0.85 -1.89 3.64
C VAL A 252 2.06 -2.08 2.72
N ALA A 253 2.53 -3.31 2.53
CA ALA A 253 3.65 -3.58 1.63
C ALA A 253 3.34 -3.18 0.17
N ALA A 254 2.12 -3.44 -0.32
CA ALA A 254 1.73 -3.06 -1.68
C ALA A 254 1.67 -1.53 -1.83
N HIS A 255 1.14 -0.84 -0.81
CA HIS A 255 1.11 0.61 -0.75
C HIS A 255 2.52 1.21 -0.80
N ASP A 256 3.42 0.72 0.04
CA ASP A 256 4.80 1.18 0.18
C ASP A 256 5.61 1.02 -1.11
N VAL A 257 5.47 -0.12 -1.79
CA VAL A 257 6.12 -0.31 -3.10
C VAL A 257 5.60 0.71 -4.11
N GLY A 258 4.30 1.05 -4.05
CA GLY A 258 3.71 2.08 -4.88
C GLY A 258 4.27 3.48 -4.58
N GLU A 259 4.38 3.85 -3.30
CA GLU A 259 4.95 5.14 -2.88
C GLU A 259 6.44 5.27 -3.22
N TYR A 260 7.22 4.20 -3.10
CA TYR A 260 8.61 4.16 -3.56
C TYR A 260 8.70 4.44 -5.07
N VAL A 261 7.85 3.80 -5.90
CA VAL A 261 7.85 4.02 -7.36
C VAL A 261 7.43 5.45 -7.70
N ARG A 262 6.49 6.02 -6.97
CA ARG A 262 6.03 7.42 -7.14
C ARG A 262 7.14 8.42 -6.85
N HIS A 263 7.88 8.22 -5.76
CA HIS A 263 8.85 9.18 -5.25
C HIS A 263 10.29 8.95 -5.74
N TYR A 264 10.58 7.79 -6.33
CA TYR A 264 11.88 7.49 -6.94
C TYR A 264 11.76 7.30 -8.46
N PRO A 265 12.29 8.21 -9.30
CA PRO A 265 12.12 8.18 -10.77
C PRO A 265 12.61 6.89 -11.45
N HIS A 266 13.59 6.19 -10.85
CA HIS A 266 14.08 4.91 -11.35
C HIS A 266 13.46 3.68 -10.66
N GLY A 267 12.53 3.89 -9.72
CA GLY A 267 11.90 2.84 -8.93
C GLY A 267 11.19 1.82 -9.78
N LYS A 268 10.52 2.24 -10.87
CA LYS A 268 9.91 1.33 -11.85
C LYS A 268 10.93 0.33 -12.43
N LYS A 269 12.09 0.82 -12.86
CA LYS A 269 13.16 -0.06 -13.39
C LYS A 269 13.71 -0.99 -12.31
N THR A 270 13.81 -0.52 -11.07
CA THR A 270 14.25 -1.35 -9.94
C THR A 270 13.26 -2.47 -9.65
N ILE A 271 11.97 -2.15 -9.54
CA ILE A 271 10.90 -3.14 -9.30
C ILE A 271 10.81 -4.14 -10.45
N ASP A 272 10.94 -3.69 -11.70
CA ASP A 272 10.97 -4.58 -12.88
C ASP A 272 12.19 -5.52 -12.84
N LYS A 273 13.37 -5.05 -12.42
CA LYS A 273 14.58 -5.88 -12.26
C LYS A 273 14.49 -6.92 -11.14
N LEU A 274 13.64 -6.68 -10.15
CA LEU A 274 13.42 -7.57 -9.00
C LEU A 274 12.20 -8.47 -9.19
N ASP A 275 11.67 -8.57 -10.42
CA ASP A 275 10.45 -9.32 -10.77
C ASP A 275 9.21 -8.94 -9.95
N GLY A 276 9.23 -7.78 -9.29
CA GLY A 276 8.19 -7.35 -8.37
C GLY A 276 6.85 -7.05 -9.06
N LYS A 277 6.88 -6.72 -10.35
CA LYS A 277 5.67 -6.47 -11.15
C LYS A 277 4.75 -7.70 -11.22
N VAL A 278 5.33 -8.89 -11.37
CA VAL A 278 4.57 -10.14 -11.43
C VAL A 278 3.93 -10.43 -10.07
N ILE A 279 4.67 -10.20 -8.99
CA ILE A 279 4.19 -10.37 -7.61
C ILE A 279 2.99 -9.45 -7.34
N ILE A 280 3.11 -8.16 -7.69
CA ILE A 280 2.04 -7.18 -7.46
C ILE A 280 0.80 -7.49 -8.33
N MET A 281 0.99 -7.94 -9.58
CA MET A 281 -0.13 -8.34 -10.43
C MET A 281 -0.91 -9.53 -9.85
N ARG A 282 -0.23 -10.48 -9.20
CA ARG A 282 -0.89 -11.61 -8.52
C ARG A 282 -1.82 -11.15 -7.39
N LEU A 283 -1.51 -10.03 -6.72
CA LEU A 283 -2.35 -9.49 -5.63
C LEU A 283 -3.72 -8.99 -6.11
N LEU A 284 -3.88 -8.71 -7.40
CA LEU A 284 -5.16 -8.28 -7.99
C LEU A 284 -6.24 -9.38 -7.94
N GLU A 285 -5.81 -10.64 -7.84
CA GLU A 285 -6.69 -11.81 -7.73
C GLU A 285 -6.88 -12.28 -6.28
N HIS A 286 -6.34 -11.55 -5.30
CA HIS A 286 -6.40 -11.93 -3.89
C HIS A 286 -7.86 -11.94 -3.37
N PRO A 287 -8.27 -12.89 -2.48
CA PRO A 287 -9.64 -12.96 -1.97
C PRO A 287 -10.06 -11.70 -1.19
N ASP A 288 -9.12 -11.07 -0.48
CA ASP A 288 -9.37 -9.85 0.29
C ASP A 288 -9.48 -8.61 -0.62
N SER A 289 -10.58 -7.86 -0.48
CA SER A 289 -10.86 -6.66 -1.28
C SER A 289 -9.90 -5.49 -1.01
N ASN A 290 -9.38 -5.35 0.21
CA ASN A 290 -8.43 -4.27 0.54
C ASN A 290 -7.07 -4.56 -0.08
N VAL A 291 -6.63 -5.83 -0.08
CA VAL A 291 -5.39 -6.25 -0.74
C VAL A 291 -5.47 -6.00 -2.24
N ARG A 292 -6.60 -6.36 -2.88
CA ARG A 292 -6.83 -6.06 -4.31
C ARG A 292 -6.82 -4.57 -4.59
N TYR A 293 -7.45 -3.77 -3.74
CA TYR A 293 -7.50 -2.32 -3.87
C TYR A 293 -6.09 -1.70 -3.82
N GLN A 294 -5.29 -2.06 -2.81
CA GLN A 294 -3.91 -1.55 -2.68
C GLN A 294 -3.00 -2.08 -3.80
N GLY A 295 -3.16 -3.35 -4.18
CA GLY A 295 -2.48 -3.93 -5.34
C GLY A 295 -2.78 -3.15 -6.63
N LEU A 296 -4.05 -2.81 -6.87
CA LEU A 296 -4.46 -2.02 -8.04
C LEU A 296 -3.84 -0.63 -8.04
N LEU A 297 -3.89 0.08 -6.90
CA LEU A 297 -3.24 1.39 -6.76
C LEU A 297 -1.73 1.31 -7.02
N CYS A 298 -1.06 0.27 -6.53
CA CYS A 298 0.35 0.03 -6.78
C CYS A 298 0.64 -0.20 -8.27
N VAL A 299 -0.16 -1.02 -8.95
CA VAL A 299 -0.03 -1.24 -10.41
C VAL A 299 -0.26 0.06 -11.19
N GLN A 300 -1.24 0.87 -10.80
CA GLN A 300 -1.46 2.18 -11.40
C GLN A 300 -0.21 3.05 -11.26
N LYS A 301 0.39 3.13 -10.06
CA LYS A 301 1.65 3.86 -9.80
C LYS A 301 2.81 3.38 -10.66
N LEU A 302 2.88 2.08 -10.95
CA LEU A 302 3.89 1.49 -11.84
C LEU A 302 3.66 1.79 -13.33
N MET A 303 2.40 1.92 -13.76
CA MET A 303 2.05 2.11 -15.18
C MET A 303 2.14 3.57 -15.63
N VAL A 304 1.90 4.52 -14.74
CA VAL A 304 1.81 5.94 -15.08
C VAL A 304 3.18 6.62 -15.00
N HIS A 305 3.54 7.39 -16.04
CA HIS A 305 4.79 8.14 -16.10
C HIS A 305 4.72 9.55 -15.48
N ASN A 306 3.52 10.06 -15.14
CA ASN A 306 3.26 11.35 -14.50
C ASN A 306 2.09 11.27 -13.50
N TRP A 307 2.38 11.19 -12.20
CA TRP A 307 1.39 10.90 -11.14
C TRP A 307 0.62 12.13 -10.61
N ASP A 308 1.11 13.36 -10.86
CA ASP A 308 0.53 14.61 -10.33
C ASP A 308 -0.93 14.89 -10.76
N TYR A 309 -1.42 14.19 -11.78
CA TYR A 309 -2.78 14.36 -12.30
C TYR A 309 -3.85 13.56 -11.53
N LEU A 310 -3.48 12.49 -10.81
CA LEU A 310 -4.45 11.61 -10.11
C LEU A 310 -4.72 12.06 -8.66
N GLY A 311 -3.75 12.67 -7.98
CA GLY A 311 -3.91 13.09 -6.57
C GLY A 311 -4.93 14.20 -6.36
N LYS A 312 -5.07 15.11 -7.33
CA LYS A 312 -6.00 16.26 -7.24
C LYS A 312 -7.47 15.87 -7.30
N GLN A 313 -7.82 14.71 -7.85
CA GLN A 313 -9.22 14.24 -7.90
C GLN A 313 -9.68 13.60 -6.58
N VAL A 314 -8.75 13.10 -5.75
CA VAL A 314 -9.09 12.45 -4.47
C VAL A 314 -9.16 13.47 -3.32
N ASP A 315 -8.34 14.52 -3.37
CA ASP A 315 -8.33 15.57 -2.34
C ASP A 315 -9.52 16.54 -2.43
N SER A 316 -10.17 16.67 -3.59
CA SER A 316 -11.42 17.44 -3.74
C SER A 316 -12.63 16.74 -3.13
N ASP A 317 -12.63 15.40 -3.14
CA ASP A 317 -13.71 14.58 -2.60
C ASP A 317 -13.65 14.45 -1.07
N SER A 318 -12.47 14.58 -0.46
CA SER A 318 -12.29 14.53 1.00
C SER A 318 -12.50 15.88 1.70
N LYS A 319 -12.25 17.01 1.02
CA LYS A 319 -12.48 18.35 1.59
C LYS A 319 -13.92 18.86 1.48
N SER A 320 -14.72 18.32 0.58
CA SER A 320 -16.12 18.72 0.40
C SER A 320 -17.10 18.05 1.37
N SER A 321 -16.69 16.99 2.08
CA SER A 321 -17.54 16.27 3.04
C SER A 321 -17.55 16.85 4.47
N ALA A 322 -16.74 17.87 4.77
CA ALA A 322 -16.63 18.46 6.11
C ALA A 322 -17.48 19.73 6.33
N ALA A 323 -18.13 20.27 5.30
CA ALA A 323 -18.83 21.55 5.36
C ALA A 323 -20.21 21.50 4.69
N SER A 324 -21.14 20.72 5.24
CA SER A 324 -22.59 20.99 5.24
C SER A 324 -23.34 19.77 5.78
N GLY A 325 -23.86 19.91 6.99
CA GLY A 325 -24.73 18.91 7.60
C GLY A 325 -26.12 18.95 6.98
N GLU A 326 -26.30 18.35 5.82
CA GLU A 326 -27.64 17.98 5.32
C GLU A 326 -27.59 16.59 4.69
N LYS A 327 -28.36 15.66 5.29
CA LYS A 327 -28.55 14.30 4.78
C LYS A 327 -29.36 14.38 3.47
N MET A 328 -28.70 14.15 2.34
CA MET A 328 -29.38 13.86 1.08
C MET A 328 -28.77 12.62 0.43
N THR A 329 -29.63 11.65 0.13
CA THR A 329 -29.35 10.39 -0.56
C THR A 329 -28.87 10.65 -2.00
N LYS A 330 -27.60 11.03 -2.19
CA LYS A 330 -26.96 11.03 -3.52
C LYS A 330 -26.57 9.59 -3.86
N ARG A 331 -27.32 8.96 -4.78
CA ARG A 331 -26.81 7.81 -5.56
C ARG A 331 -25.44 8.20 -6.13
N MET A 332 -24.38 7.49 -5.73
CA MET A 332 -23.06 7.62 -6.37
C MET A 332 -23.22 7.37 -7.88
N LYS A 333 -23.00 8.41 -8.68
CA LYS A 333 -23.00 8.30 -10.14
C LYS A 333 -21.59 7.83 -10.52
N TYR A 334 -21.44 6.53 -10.80
CA TYR A 334 -20.16 5.98 -11.23
C TYR A 334 -19.67 6.73 -12.48
N PRO A 335 -18.38 7.11 -12.56
CA PRO A 335 -17.83 7.76 -13.75
C PRO A 335 -18.01 6.87 -14.98
N SER A 336 -18.45 7.45 -16.09
CA SER A 336 -18.64 6.74 -17.35
C SER A 336 -17.31 6.26 -17.93
N VAL A 337 -17.34 5.38 -18.93
CA VAL A 337 -16.12 4.90 -19.60
C VAL A 337 -15.31 6.07 -20.16
N ILE A 338 -15.98 7.11 -20.65
CA ILE A 338 -15.33 8.32 -21.17
C ILE A 338 -14.61 9.06 -20.04
N ASP A 339 -15.27 9.26 -18.90
CA ASP A 339 -14.71 9.97 -17.74
C ASP A 339 -13.48 9.26 -17.13
N ARG A 340 -13.35 7.95 -17.34
CA ARG A 340 -12.23 7.15 -16.81
C ARG A 340 -11.00 7.16 -17.70
N TYR A 341 -11.17 7.21 -19.01
CA TYR A 341 -10.10 6.95 -19.97
C TYR A 341 -9.73 8.14 -20.84
N PHE A 342 -10.57 9.19 -20.89
CA PHE A 342 -10.34 10.37 -21.70
C PHE A 342 -10.26 11.63 -20.84
N THR A 343 -9.26 12.47 -21.12
CA THR A 343 -9.15 13.82 -20.58
C THR A 343 -9.74 14.80 -21.58
N LYS A 344 -10.59 15.72 -21.12
CA LYS A 344 -11.26 16.72 -21.96
C LYS A 344 -10.38 17.97 -22.11
N TYR A 345 -10.20 18.39 -23.35
CA TYR A 345 -9.60 19.67 -23.72
C TYR A 345 -10.53 20.39 -24.69
N PHE A 346 -10.44 21.72 -24.76
CA PHE A 346 -11.37 22.54 -25.52
C PHE A 346 -10.62 23.55 -26.38
N GLN A 347 -11.05 23.69 -27.62
CA GLN A 347 -10.69 24.79 -28.50
C GLN A 347 -11.93 25.68 -28.67
N PRO A 348 -11.97 26.86 -28.04
CA PRO A 348 -13.08 27.78 -28.21
C PRO A 348 -13.01 28.52 -29.55
N ASN A 349 -14.17 28.97 -30.03
CA ASN A 349 -14.33 29.83 -31.21
C ASN A 349 -13.51 29.37 -32.43
N VAL A 350 -13.64 28.09 -32.79
CA VAL A 350 -12.96 27.48 -33.92
C VAL A 350 -13.30 28.23 -35.20
N HIS A 351 -12.28 28.39 -36.06
CA HIS A 351 -12.37 29.16 -37.29
C HIS A 351 -12.78 30.63 -37.08
N ASN A 352 -12.52 31.19 -35.90
CA ASN A 352 -12.95 32.52 -35.48
C ASN A 352 -14.49 32.70 -35.51
N GLU A 353 -15.24 31.61 -35.49
CA GLU A 353 -16.70 31.63 -35.41
C GLU A 353 -17.12 31.62 -33.94
N TYR A 354 -17.92 32.60 -33.53
CA TYR A 354 -18.37 32.74 -32.15
C TYR A 354 -19.21 31.52 -31.71
N GLU A 355 -18.90 30.97 -30.53
CA GLU A 355 -19.50 29.74 -29.95
C GLU A 355 -19.25 28.43 -30.73
N ASN A 356 -18.43 28.45 -31.78
CA ASN A 356 -18.02 27.25 -32.48
C ASN A 356 -16.94 26.49 -31.69
N ASP A 357 -17.29 25.93 -30.54
CA ASP A 357 -16.32 25.28 -29.66
C ASP A 357 -16.20 23.78 -29.94
N VAL A 358 -14.97 23.32 -30.14
CA VAL A 358 -14.62 21.91 -30.34
C VAL A 358 -14.01 21.35 -29.05
N MET A 359 -14.40 20.12 -28.71
CA MET A 359 -13.82 19.36 -27.60
C MET A 359 -12.93 18.24 -28.15
N VAL A 360 -11.75 18.10 -27.55
CA VAL A 360 -10.75 17.07 -27.85
C VAL A 360 -10.66 16.13 -26.66
N LEU A 361 -11.12 14.89 -26.85
CA LEU A 361 -11.02 13.82 -25.87
C LEU A 361 -9.69 13.08 -26.06
N VAL A 362 -8.79 13.20 -25.09
CA VAL A 362 -7.43 12.64 -25.16
C VAL A 362 -7.35 11.37 -24.31
N HIS A 363 -7.13 10.22 -24.95
CA HIS A 363 -6.90 8.96 -24.24
C HIS A 363 -5.48 8.87 -23.69
N SER A 364 -5.27 8.06 -22.66
CA SER A 364 -3.93 7.72 -22.12
C SER A 364 -2.94 7.12 -23.14
N ASN A 365 -3.42 6.61 -24.28
CA ASN A 365 -2.61 6.09 -25.38
C ASN A 365 -2.32 7.16 -26.45
N ARG A 366 -2.63 8.43 -26.16
CA ARG A 366 -2.52 9.60 -27.04
C ARG A 366 -3.39 9.55 -28.29
N ILE A 367 -4.44 8.74 -28.30
CA ILE A 367 -5.48 8.83 -29.32
C ILE A 367 -6.36 10.03 -28.94
N CYS A 368 -6.57 10.94 -29.88
CA CYS A 368 -7.43 12.09 -29.72
C CYS A 368 -8.72 11.88 -30.51
N VAL A 369 -9.87 12.04 -29.86
CA VAL A 369 -11.19 12.01 -30.50
C VAL A 369 -11.75 13.43 -30.49
N LEU A 370 -12.04 13.96 -31.67
CA LEU A 370 -12.65 15.27 -31.85
C LEU A 370 -14.17 15.15 -31.75
N THR A 371 -14.78 16.01 -30.95
CA THR A 371 -16.23 16.11 -30.76
C THR A 371 -16.63 17.58 -30.68
N LEU A 372 -17.91 17.90 -30.82
CA LEU A 372 -18.41 19.23 -30.44
C LEU A 372 -18.41 19.36 -28.91
N SER A 373 -18.25 20.59 -28.41
CA SER A 373 -18.37 20.90 -26.98
C SER A 373 -19.82 20.85 -26.51
N ASP A 374 -20.07 20.47 -25.26
CA ASP A 374 -21.41 20.48 -24.65
C ASP A 374 -22.07 21.87 -24.66
N GLN A 375 -21.27 22.93 -24.75
CA GLN A 375 -21.75 24.32 -24.85
C GLN A 375 -21.98 24.79 -26.30
N HIS A 376 -21.62 23.99 -27.29
CA HIS A 376 -21.79 24.34 -28.71
C HIS A 376 -23.30 24.52 -29.03
N PRO A 377 -23.72 25.53 -29.81
CA PRO A 377 -25.13 25.84 -30.07
C PRO A 377 -25.94 24.66 -30.60
N ILE A 378 -25.35 23.85 -31.49
CA ILE A 378 -25.98 22.61 -32.01
C ILE A 378 -26.42 21.67 -30.88
N ILE A 379 -25.59 21.49 -29.85
CA ILE A 379 -25.87 20.57 -28.73
C ILE A 379 -26.75 21.26 -27.69
N LYS A 380 -26.35 22.46 -27.25
CA LYS A 380 -27.00 23.21 -26.17
C LYS A 380 -28.43 23.64 -26.52
N GLN A 381 -28.65 24.09 -27.75
CA GLN A 381 -29.96 24.57 -28.23
C GLN A 381 -30.69 23.52 -29.07
N GLN A 382 -30.10 22.33 -29.29
CA GLN A 382 -30.65 21.28 -30.16
C GLN A 382 -31.06 21.83 -31.54
N LEU A 383 -30.16 22.60 -32.17
CA LEU A 383 -30.43 23.22 -33.47
C LEU A 383 -30.61 22.14 -34.53
N LYS A 384 -31.70 22.24 -35.30
CA LYS A 384 -31.93 21.34 -36.43
C LYS A 384 -30.86 21.54 -37.50
N ILE A 385 -30.25 20.44 -37.93
CA ILE A 385 -29.21 20.41 -38.96
C ILE A 385 -29.85 20.06 -40.31
N ASP A 386 -29.62 20.88 -41.33
CA ASP A 386 -30.11 20.64 -42.70
C ASP A 386 -29.15 19.75 -43.48
N SER A 387 -27.84 20.02 -43.39
CA SER A 387 -26.82 19.23 -44.06
C SER A 387 -25.46 19.31 -43.36
N VAL A 388 -24.65 18.27 -43.56
CA VAL A 388 -23.23 18.23 -43.20
C VAL A 388 -22.45 17.94 -44.47
N GLU A 389 -21.44 18.77 -44.74
CA GLU A 389 -20.54 18.61 -45.89
C GLU A 389 -19.14 18.26 -45.37
N SER A 390 -18.52 17.21 -45.92
CA SER A 390 -17.13 16.92 -45.64
C SER A 390 -16.22 17.78 -46.53
N LEU A 391 -15.31 18.52 -45.91
CA LEU A 391 -14.35 19.40 -46.58
C LEU A 391 -12.98 18.73 -46.79
N THR A 392 -12.81 17.52 -46.26
CA THR A 392 -11.58 16.73 -46.36
C THR A 392 -11.89 15.29 -46.74
N SER A 393 -11.05 14.69 -47.59
CA SER A 393 -11.10 13.27 -47.92
C SER A 393 -9.97 12.53 -47.19
N ILE A 394 -10.24 11.31 -46.74
CA ILE A 394 -9.25 10.44 -46.08
C ILE A 394 -8.56 9.55 -47.12
N ASN A 395 -7.25 9.33 -46.95
CA ASN A 395 -6.52 8.31 -47.67
C ASN A 395 -6.74 6.90 -47.09
N ASP A 396 -7.34 6.01 -47.89
CA ASP A 396 -7.68 4.62 -47.49
C ASP A 396 -6.49 3.65 -47.46
N GLN A 397 -5.28 4.08 -47.82
CA GLN A 397 -4.10 3.21 -47.90
C GLN A 397 -3.34 3.04 -46.57
N MET A 398 -4.05 2.98 -45.44
CA MET A 398 -3.43 2.82 -44.11
C MET A 398 -3.09 1.36 -43.79
N SER A 399 -1.82 1.07 -43.48
CA SER A 399 -1.41 -0.29 -43.06
C SER A 399 -0.42 -0.32 -41.87
N GLY A 400 -0.45 -1.43 -41.12
CA GLY A 400 0.46 -1.74 -40.01
C GLY A 400 0.15 -1.07 -38.66
N LYS A 401 0.83 -1.53 -37.59
CA LYS A 401 0.63 -1.08 -36.19
C LYS A 401 0.86 0.42 -35.94
N SER A 402 1.58 1.10 -36.83
CA SER A 402 1.84 2.54 -36.76
C SER A 402 1.00 3.38 -37.72
N LYS A 403 0.01 2.78 -38.40
CA LYS A 403 -0.88 3.41 -39.38
C LYS A 403 -0.09 4.23 -40.42
N ARG A 404 0.92 3.59 -41.04
CA ARG A 404 1.73 4.22 -42.08
C ARG A 404 0.84 4.46 -43.31
N GLY A 405 0.86 5.68 -43.84
CA GLY A 405 0.01 6.11 -44.96
C GLY A 405 -1.12 7.08 -44.59
N ALA A 406 -1.40 7.27 -43.29
CA ALA A 406 -2.41 8.23 -42.83
C ALA A 406 -2.01 9.68 -43.11
N ASP A 407 -2.97 10.50 -43.55
CA ASP A 407 -2.73 11.91 -43.87
C ASP A 407 -2.36 12.69 -42.62
N TYR A 408 -1.27 13.43 -42.72
CA TYR A 408 -0.82 14.32 -41.66
C TYR A 408 -1.48 15.69 -41.83
N ILE A 409 -2.29 16.10 -40.86
CA ILE A 409 -3.06 17.34 -40.91
C ILE A 409 -2.62 18.32 -39.80
N HIS A 410 -2.72 19.61 -40.11
CA HIS A 410 -2.42 20.72 -39.22
C HIS A 410 -3.72 21.29 -38.60
N THR A 411 -3.59 22.03 -37.50
CA THR A 411 -4.70 22.59 -36.69
C THR A 411 -5.82 23.21 -37.51
N ASP A 412 -5.49 23.97 -38.54
CA ASP A 412 -6.45 24.81 -39.27
C ASP A 412 -7.15 24.06 -40.43
N LYS A 413 -6.84 22.77 -40.62
CA LYS A 413 -7.46 21.95 -41.67
C LYS A 413 -8.96 21.84 -41.41
N LEU A 414 -9.77 22.26 -42.38
CA LEU A 414 -11.23 22.20 -42.32
C LEU A 414 -11.73 20.77 -42.53
N LEU A 415 -12.53 20.25 -41.61
CA LEU A 415 -13.04 18.89 -41.65
C LEU A 415 -14.48 18.84 -42.15
N TYR A 416 -15.37 19.60 -41.52
CA TYR A 416 -16.80 19.61 -41.81
C TYR A 416 -17.34 21.03 -41.90
N ARG A 417 -18.37 21.20 -42.73
CA ARG A 417 -19.26 22.36 -42.72
C ARG A 417 -20.67 21.90 -42.36
N ILE A 418 -21.24 22.46 -41.31
CA ILE A 418 -22.55 22.06 -40.79
C ILE A 418 -23.52 23.23 -41.02
N VAL A 419 -24.58 23.00 -41.77
CA VAL A 419 -25.61 24.01 -42.09
C VAL A 419 -26.87 23.72 -41.25
N CYS A 420 -27.31 24.70 -40.47
CA CYS A 420 -28.48 24.59 -39.61
C CYS A 420 -29.71 25.29 -40.21
N SER A 421 -30.91 24.82 -39.88
CA SER A 421 -32.18 25.37 -40.43
C SER A 421 -32.46 26.82 -40.05
N ASN A 422 -31.77 27.37 -39.04
CA ASN A 422 -31.85 28.78 -38.66
C ASN A 422 -30.93 29.70 -39.48
N GLY A 423 -30.27 29.16 -40.52
CA GLY A 423 -29.33 29.88 -41.38
C GLY A 423 -27.91 30.00 -40.82
N LYS A 424 -27.62 29.49 -39.61
CA LYS A 424 -26.26 29.44 -39.06
C LYS A 424 -25.46 28.33 -39.74
N VAL A 425 -24.21 28.62 -40.05
CA VAL A 425 -23.24 27.67 -40.63
C VAL A 425 -22.04 27.60 -39.71
N PHE A 426 -21.64 26.39 -39.32
CA PHE A 426 -20.48 26.14 -38.47
C PHE A 426 -19.41 25.38 -39.26
N THR A 427 -18.20 25.94 -39.32
CA THR A 427 -17.06 25.34 -39.99
C THR A 427 -16.12 24.73 -38.96
N ILE A 428 -16.02 23.40 -38.93
CA ILE A 428 -15.20 22.67 -37.97
C ILE A 428 -13.81 22.44 -38.55
N CYS A 429 -12.77 22.81 -37.82
CA CYS A 429 -11.38 22.45 -38.13
C CYS A 429 -10.85 21.36 -37.19
N SER A 430 -9.69 20.81 -37.52
CA SER A 430 -9.09 19.72 -36.74
C SER A 430 -8.65 20.13 -35.33
N SER A 431 -8.34 21.41 -35.10
CA SER A 431 -7.88 21.97 -33.81
C SER A 431 -6.58 21.37 -33.23
N ILE A 432 -6.08 20.26 -33.77
CA ILE A 432 -4.86 19.58 -33.35
C ILE A 432 -4.03 19.12 -34.56
N ARG A 433 -2.71 19.03 -34.39
CA ARG A 433 -1.81 18.48 -35.42
C ARG A 433 -1.64 16.98 -35.21
N GLY A 434 -1.75 16.19 -36.28
CA GLY A 434 -1.53 14.75 -36.19
C GLY A 434 -1.96 13.99 -37.42
N ARG A 435 -1.85 12.66 -37.35
CA ARG A 435 -2.36 11.77 -38.40
C ARG A 435 -3.86 11.60 -38.24
N LEU A 436 -4.60 11.93 -39.28
CA LEU A 436 -6.04 11.68 -39.35
C LEU A 436 -6.28 10.19 -39.60
N ILE A 437 -7.02 9.55 -38.70
CA ILE A 437 -7.28 8.10 -38.75
C ILE A 437 -8.66 7.83 -39.29
N GLU A 438 -9.66 8.58 -38.84
CA GLU A 438 -11.05 8.33 -39.18
C GLU A 438 -11.83 9.64 -39.14
N MET A 439 -12.77 9.79 -40.06
CA MET A 439 -13.80 10.81 -40.09
C MET A 439 -15.14 10.08 -40.08
N ASN A 440 -16.11 10.63 -39.36
CA ASN A 440 -17.41 10.01 -39.23
C ASN A 440 -18.28 10.28 -40.47
N ASP A 441 -18.11 9.47 -41.51
CA ASP A 441 -18.86 9.59 -42.77
C ASP A 441 -20.38 9.40 -42.59
N LYS A 442 -20.81 8.78 -41.49
CA LYS A 442 -22.25 8.61 -41.18
C LYS A 442 -22.95 9.94 -40.95
N LEU A 443 -22.21 11.00 -40.59
CA LEU A 443 -22.76 12.36 -40.43
C LEU A 443 -23.27 12.94 -41.75
N LEU A 444 -22.72 12.50 -42.90
CA LEU A 444 -23.17 12.95 -44.23
C LEU A 444 -24.56 12.41 -44.59
N ILE A 445 -24.89 11.23 -44.06
CA ILE A 445 -26.17 10.54 -44.32
C ILE A 445 -27.18 10.86 -43.22
N LYS A 446 -26.74 10.92 -41.96
CA LYS A 446 -27.58 11.19 -40.78
C LYS A 446 -26.93 12.24 -39.87
N PRO A 447 -27.12 13.55 -40.16
CA PRO A 447 -26.62 14.65 -39.34
C PRO A 447 -27.08 14.63 -37.88
N GLU A 448 -28.27 14.06 -37.62
CA GLU A 448 -28.89 13.97 -36.28
C GLU A 448 -28.02 13.25 -35.24
N LEU A 449 -27.05 12.44 -35.67
CA LEU A 449 -26.10 11.76 -34.79
C LEU A 449 -25.27 12.73 -33.93
N LEU A 450 -25.17 14.01 -34.30
CA LEU A 450 -24.52 15.04 -33.46
C LEU A 450 -25.33 15.39 -32.20
N HIS A 451 -26.62 15.06 -32.14
CA HIS A 451 -27.45 15.27 -30.94
C HIS A 451 -27.40 14.09 -29.97
N GLU A 452 -27.04 12.89 -30.44
CA GLU A 452 -26.98 11.66 -29.64
C GLU A 452 -25.59 11.51 -28.98
N GLN A 453 -25.54 11.47 -27.64
CA GLN A 453 -24.29 11.19 -26.92
C GLN A 453 -24.08 9.67 -26.76
N PRO A 454 -22.87 9.13 -26.98
CA PRO A 454 -21.65 9.83 -27.39
C PRO A 454 -21.55 10.05 -28.92
N HIS A 455 -21.20 11.26 -29.33
CA HIS A 455 -20.91 11.57 -30.74
C HIS A 455 -19.41 11.84 -30.95
N TYR A 456 -18.94 11.65 -32.18
CA TYR A 456 -17.59 12.04 -32.59
C TYR A 456 -17.56 12.51 -34.04
N LEU A 457 -16.59 13.38 -34.33
CA LEU A 457 -16.35 13.98 -35.63
C LEU A 457 -15.21 13.26 -36.34
N ALA A 458 -14.06 13.14 -35.66
CA ALA A 458 -12.87 12.51 -36.22
C ALA A 458 -11.97 11.92 -35.14
N ILE A 459 -11.12 10.97 -35.53
CA ILE A 459 -10.11 10.34 -34.67
C ILE A 459 -8.72 10.67 -35.23
N MET A 460 -7.84 11.14 -34.36
CA MET A 460 -6.50 11.58 -34.72
C MET A 460 -5.43 11.01 -33.78
N ILE A 461 -4.22 10.84 -34.29
CA ILE A 461 -3.06 10.41 -33.51
C ILE A 461 -1.91 11.41 -33.73
N PRO A 462 -1.64 12.31 -32.76
CA PRO A 462 -0.48 13.19 -32.81
C PRO A 462 0.84 12.43 -32.66
N SER A 463 1.93 13.01 -33.19
CA SER A 463 3.27 12.54 -32.88
C SER A 463 3.65 12.89 -31.44
N LEU A 464 4.73 12.31 -30.92
CA LEU A 464 5.25 12.64 -29.58
C LEU A 464 5.51 14.14 -29.41
N LYS A 465 6.05 14.80 -30.43
CA LYS A 465 6.37 16.23 -30.38
C LYS A 465 5.11 17.09 -30.47
N ASP A 466 4.20 16.72 -31.37
CA ASP A 466 2.96 17.49 -31.59
C ASP A 466 1.98 17.34 -30.44
N TYR A 467 2.03 16.22 -29.70
CA TYR A 467 1.17 16.00 -28.53
C TYR A 467 1.33 17.11 -27.49
N GLU A 468 2.56 17.44 -27.12
CA GLU A 468 2.83 18.50 -26.12
C GLU A 468 2.42 19.89 -26.64
N ILE A 469 2.71 20.16 -27.92
CA ILE A 469 2.36 21.42 -28.58
C ILE A 469 0.84 21.60 -28.64
N ASN A 470 0.11 20.57 -29.03
CA ASN A 470 -1.35 20.60 -29.10
C ASN A 470 -1.96 20.87 -27.72
N LEU A 471 -1.49 20.19 -26.66
CA LEU A 471 -2.04 20.38 -25.31
C LEU A 471 -1.79 21.77 -24.74
N GLN A 472 -0.69 22.44 -25.12
CA GLN A 472 -0.40 23.81 -24.70
C GLN A 472 -1.33 24.84 -25.36
N GLN A 473 -1.90 24.51 -26.53
CA GLN A 473 -2.79 25.40 -27.27
C GLN A 473 -4.26 25.25 -26.86
N LEU A 474 -4.64 24.09 -26.33
CA LEU A 474 -6.01 23.81 -25.90
C LEU A 474 -6.25 24.23 -24.45
N LEU A 475 -7.48 24.60 -24.13
CA LEU A 475 -7.91 24.88 -22.76
C LEU A 475 -8.29 23.58 -22.05
N ASN A 476 -7.92 23.47 -20.78
CA ASN A 476 -8.50 22.43 -19.91
C ASN A 476 -9.95 22.79 -19.53
N GLU A 477 -10.67 21.86 -18.92
CA GLU A 477 -12.09 22.05 -18.58
C GLU A 477 -12.33 23.26 -17.65
N THR A 478 -11.44 23.52 -16.69
CA THR A 478 -11.56 24.66 -15.77
C THR A 478 -11.35 26.00 -16.49
N ASP A 479 -10.30 26.10 -17.30
CA ASP A 479 -9.98 27.30 -18.06
C ASP A 479 -11.03 27.59 -19.14
N TYR A 480 -11.62 26.55 -19.72
CA TYR A 480 -12.71 26.67 -20.68
C TYR A 480 -14.00 27.21 -20.04
N ILE A 481 -14.37 26.75 -18.84
CA ILE A 481 -15.52 27.30 -18.09
C ILE A 481 -15.28 28.78 -17.79
N LEU A 482 -14.09 29.14 -17.29
CA LEU A 482 -13.74 30.54 -17.03
C LEU A 482 -13.77 31.40 -18.29
N PHE A 483 -13.35 30.85 -19.43
CA PHE A 483 -13.45 31.51 -20.73
C PHE A 483 -14.92 31.78 -21.09
N LYS A 484 -15.81 30.81 -20.89
CA LYS A 484 -17.24 30.95 -21.18
C LYS A 484 -17.96 31.91 -20.25
N ASP A 485 -17.60 31.93 -18.97
CA ASP A 485 -18.13 32.89 -18.01
C ASP A 485 -17.76 34.32 -18.40
N LYS A 486 -16.50 34.55 -18.80
CA LYS A 486 -16.04 35.86 -19.31
C LYS A 486 -16.76 36.26 -20.60
N GLN A 487 -16.91 35.32 -21.55
CA GLN A 487 -17.63 35.55 -22.79
C GLN A 487 -19.06 36.02 -22.51
N SER A 488 -19.77 35.30 -21.64
CA SER A 488 -21.15 35.62 -21.23
C SER A 488 -21.28 37.01 -20.58
N ILE A 489 -20.31 37.42 -19.74
CA ILE A 489 -20.29 38.75 -19.13
C ILE A 489 -20.10 39.84 -20.19
N CYS A 490 -19.19 39.63 -21.15
CA CYS A 490 -18.97 40.57 -22.25
C CYS A 490 -20.21 40.73 -23.13
N ASP A 491 -20.93 39.64 -23.40
CA ASP A 491 -22.15 39.66 -24.25
C ASP A 491 -23.31 40.42 -23.59
N VAL A 492 -23.39 40.39 -22.25
CA VAL A 492 -24.36 41.19 -21.48
C VAL A 492 -24.01 42.68 -21.55
N ALA A 493 -22.72 43.02 -21.44
CA ALA A 493 -22.26 44.41 -21.49
C ALA A 493 -22.35 45.06 -22.89
N THR A 494 -22.46 44.29 -23.96
CA THR A 494 -22.66 44.79 -25.34
C THR A 494 -24.12 44.91 -25.76
N ASN A 495 -25.06 44.36 -24.96
CA ASN A 495 -26.51 44.41 -25.23
C ASN A 495 -27.26 45.43 -24.34
N GLU A 496 -26.56 46.12 -23.45
CA GLU A 496 -26.97 47.39 -22.81
C GLU A 496 -26.43 48.57 -23.61
#